data_AF-A0A0H5Q1Z8-F1
#
_entry.id   AF-A0A0H5Q1Z8-F1
#
_cell.length_a   1.000
_cell.length_b   1.000
_cell.length_c   1.000
_cell.angle_alpha   90.00
_cell.angle_beta   90.00
_cell.angle_gamma   90.00
#
_symmetry.space_group_name_H-M   'P 1'
#
loop_
_entity.id
_entity.type
_entity.pdbx_description
1 polymer ?
#
loop_
_entity_poly.entity_id
_entity_poly.type
_entity_poly.pdbx_seq_one_letter_code
_entity_poly.pdbx_strand_id
1 'polypeptide(L)'
;MSVGNAVYDNPLTVISKEYSAEWTEGMEPYYPVNDEANTALYNRYRQLAETTENVSFGGRLAEYKYYDMAPTIESAFRLFEKLNH
;
A
#
# COMPACT_ATOMS: atom_id res chain seq x y z
N MET A 1 8.68 29.62 2.00
CA MET A 1 7.32 30.19 2.10
C MET A 1 6.75 29.71 3.43
N SER A 2 6.69 30.58 4.44
CA SER A 2 6.13 30.23 5.76
C SER A 2 4.64 30.56 5.74
N VAL A 3 3.80 29.64 6.20
CA VAL A 3 2.34 29.84 6.33
C VAL A 3 1.96 30.86 7.43
N GLY A 4 2.94 31.39 8.18
CA GLY A 4 2.77 32.55 9.05
C GLY A 4 1.66 32.40 10.11
N ASN A 5 1.10 33.53 10.55
CA ASN A 5 0.02 33.54 11.54
C ASN A 5 -1.33 33.04 11.01
N ALA A 6 -1.48 32.88 9.69
CA ALA A 6 -2.73 32.46 9.06
C ALA A 6 -3.24 31.09 9.53
N VAL A 7 -2.36 30.21 10.01
CA VAL A 7 -2.74 28.92 10.61
C VAL A 7 -3.41 29.14 11.98
N TYR A 8 -2.91 30.07 12.78
CA TYR A 8 -3.42 30.37 14.13
C TYR A 8 -4.70 31.22 14.10
N ASP A 9 -4.87 32.03 13.06
CA ASP A 9 -6.05 32.87 12.86
C ASP A 9 -7.24 32.09 12.25
N ASN A 10 -7.07 30.82 11.87
CA ASN A 10 -8.11 30.02 11.23
C ASN A 10 -9.14 29.54 12.27
N PRO A 11 -10.41 30.01 12.23
CA PRO A 11 -11.43 29.62 13.18
C PRO A 11 -12.08 28.26 12.86
N LEU A 12 -11.70 27.63 11.74
CA LEU A 12 -12.32 26.41 11.23
C LEU A 12 -11.43 25.20 11.47
N THR A 13 -12.07 24.06 11.76
CA THR A 13 -11.43 22.75 11.84
C THR A 13 -12.18 21.75 10.97
N VAL A 14 -11.47 20.71 10.54
CA VAL A 14 -12.05 19.58 9.80
C VAL A 14 -11.92 18.34 10.68
N ILE A 15 -13.02 17.60 10.82
CA ILE A 15 -13.03 16.30 11.46
C ILE A 15 -13.37 15.23 10.43
N SER A 16 -12.74 14.07 10.57
CA SER A 16 -13.05 12.88 9.76
C SER A 16 -13.65 11.80 10.67
N LYS A 17 -14.60 11.05 10.13
CA LYS A 17 -15.13 9.83 10.75
C LYS A 17 -14.84 8.69 9.79
N GLU A 18 -14.17 7.67 10.28
CA GLU A 18 -13.91 6.45 9.50
C GLU A 18 -14.95 5.40 9.83
N TYR A 19 -15.37 4.69 8.79
CA TYR A 19 -16.32 3.60 8.86
C TYR A 19 -15.69 2.41 8.15
N SER A 20 -15.64 1.25 8.82
CA SER A 20 -15.22 0.01 8.18
C SER A 20 -16.25 -0.38 7.12
N ALA A 21 -15.78 -0.89 5.99
CA ALA A 21 -16.62 -1.40 4.92
C ALA A 21 -15.97 -2.64 4.31
N GLU A 22 -16.79 -3.61 3.93
CA GLU A 22 -16.35 -4.71 3.09
C GLU A 22 -15.92 -4.17 1.73
N TRP A 23 -14.81 -4.69 1.21
CA TRP A 23 -14.31 -4.26 -0.08
C TRP A 23 -15.23 -4.75 -1.21
N THR A 24 -15.46 -3.90 -2.21
CA THR A 24 -16.13 -4.26 -3.45
C THR A 24 -15.39 -3.66 -4.64
N GLU A 25 -15.64 -4.19 -5.83
CA GLU A 25 -15.02 -3.69 -7.06
C GLU A 25 -15.29 -2.18 -7.24
N GLY A 26 -14.23 -1.43 -7.56
CA GLY A 26 -14.27 0.03 -7.64
C GLY A 26 -13.94 0.76 -6.33
N MET A 27 -13.77 0.05 -5.21
CA MET A 27 -13.26 0.63 -3.96
C MET A 27 -11.74 0.51 -3.83
N GLU A 28 -11.13 1.51 -3.19
CA GLU A 28 -9.71 1.45 -2.82
C GLU A 28 -9.49 0.32 -1.79
N PRO A 29 -8.61 -0.66 -2.07
CA PRO A 29 -8.36 -1.75 -1.14
C PRO A 29 -7.42 -1.26 -0.02
N TYR A 30 -7.89 -1.17 1.22
CA TYR A 30 -7.10 -0.66 2.36
C TYR A 30 -6.35 -1.76 3.14
N TYR A 31 -7.00 -2.90 3.41
CA TYR A 31 -6.43 -3.96 4.24
C TYR A 31 -6.56 -5.33 3.55
N PRO A 32 -5.50 -6.15 3.52
CA PRO A 32 -5.61 -7.53 3.04
C PRO A 32 -6.40 -8.37 4.04
N VAL A 33 -7.21 -9.29 3.51
CA VAL A 33 -7.91 -10.29 4.31
C VAL A 33 -7.05 -11.56 4.34
N ASN A 34 -6.46 -11.83 5.49
CA ASN A 34 -5.49 -12.92 5.67
C ASN A 34 -6.19 -14.23 6.03
N ASP A 35 -6.87 -14.84 5.06
CA ASP A 35 -7.42 -16.19 5.17
C ASP A 35 -6.73 -17.17 4.20
N GLU A 36 -7.06 -18.46 4.35
CA GLU A 36 -6.46 -19.53 3.54
C GLU A 36 -6.77 -19.39 2.04
N ALA A 37 -7.98 -18.96 1.69
CA ALA A 37 -8.41 -18.83 0.29
C ALA A 37 -7.64 -17.69 -0.40
N ASN A 38 -7.55 -16.53 0.27
CA ASN A 38 -6.81 -15.37 -0.20
C ASN A 38 -5.30 -15.63 -0.24
N THR A 39 -4.76 -16.34 0.75
CA THR A 39 -3.35 -16.75 0.74
C THR A 39 -3.03 -17.69 -0.41
N ALA A 40 -3.90 -18.68 -0.67
CA ALA A 40 -3.74 -19.58 -1.80
C ALA A 40 -3.82 -18.86 -3.15
N LEU A 41 -4.74 -17.89 -3.28
CA LEU A 41 -4.86 -17.07 -4.48
C LEU A 41 -3.64 -16.17 -4.69
N TYR A 42 -3.18 -15.50 -3.63
CA TYR A 42 -1.97 -14.68 -3.66
C TYR A 42 -0.76 -15.51 -4.12
N ASN A 43 -0.58 -16.72 -3.59
CA ASN A 43 0.55 -17.57 -3.98
C ASN A 43 0.55 -17.91 -5.48
N ARG A 44 -0.62 -18.08 -6.11
CA ARG A 44 -0.72 -18.28 -7.57
C ARG A 44 -0.29 -17.04 -8.33
N TYR A 45 -0.75 -15.86 -7.91
CA TYR A 45 -0.32 -14.60 -8.54
C TYR A 45 1.15 -14.30 -8.31
N ARG A 46 1.70 -14.67 -7.15
CA ARG A 46 3.12 -14.55 -6.86
C ARG A 46 3.96 -15.40 -7.81
N GLN A 47 3.56 -16.65 -8.08
CA GLN A 47 4.25 -17.51 -9.06
C GLN A 47 4.21 -16.91 -10.48
N LEU A 48 3.08 -16.30 -10.85
CA LEU A 48 2.96 -15.59 -12.13
C LEU A 48 3.86 -14.35 -12.17
N ALA A 49 3.88 -13.57 -11.10
CA ALA A 49 4.72 -12.39 -10.96
C ALA A 49 6.22 -12.74 -11.06
N GLU A 50 6.65 -13.85 -10.46
CA GLU A 50 8.03 -14.35 -10.52
C GLU A 50 8.47 -14.75 -11.94
N THR A 51 7.52 -15.10 -12.82
CA THR A 51 7.79 -15.49 -14.23
C THR A 51 7.48 -14.40 -15.25
N THR A 52 6.95 -13.24 -14.81
CA THR A 52 6.62 -12.13 -15.72
C THR A 52 7.87 -11.33 -16.06
N GLU A 53 8.31 -11.40 -17.31
CA GLU A 53 9.49 -10.69 -17.78
C GLU A 53 9.29 -9.16 -17.81
N ASN A 54 10.36 -8.41 -17.53
CA ASN A 54 10.41 -6.95 -17.59
C ASN A 54 9.42 -6.22 -16.66
N VAL A 55 8.87 -6.90 -15.66
CA VAL A 55 7.98 -6.32 -14.64
C VAL A 55 8.50 -6.70 -13.26
N SER A 56 8.50 -5.74 -12.33
CA SER A 56 8.84 -5.97 -10.92
C SER A 56 7.68 -5.56 -10.03
N PHE A 57 7.32 -6.44 -9.10
CA PHE A 57 6.17 -6.27 -8.21
C PHE A 57 6.66 -5.94 -6.80
N GLY A 58 6.18 -4.83 -6.23
CA GLY A 58 6.56 -4.39 -4.88
C GLY A 58 5.53 -3.49 -4.22
N GLY A 59 5.55 -3.45 -2.88
CA GLY A 59 4.65 -2.62 -2.08
C GLY A 59 3.36 -3.34 -1.67
N ARG A 60 2.55 -2.63 -0.88
CA ARG A 60 1.36 -3.15 -0.17
C ARG A 60 0.43 -4.00 -1.05
N LEU A 61 0.08 -3.46 -2.22
CA LEU A 61 -0.87 -4.10 -3.15
C LEU A 61 -0.24 -5.26 -3.92
N ALA A 62 0.98 -5.09 -4.41
CA ALA A 62 1.64 -6.11 -5.22
C ALA A 62 2.08 -7.33 -4.39
N GLU A 63 2.41 -7.12 -3.11
CA GLU A 63 2.87 -8.18 -2.21
C GLU A 63 1.75 -8.74 -1.31
N TYR A 64 0.51 -8.26 -1.46
CA TYR A 64 -0.65 -8.63 -0.63
C TYR A 64 -0.33 -8.59 0.88
N LYS A 65 0.26 -7.48 1.33
CA LYS A 65 0.69 -7.29 2.72
C LYS A 65 0.25 -5.94 3.23
N TYR A 66 0.00 -5.85 4.53
CA TYR A 66 -0.10 -4.56 5.19
C TYR A 66 1.31 -4.04 5.49
N TYR A 67 1.63 -2.84 5.02
CA TYR A 67 2.87 -2.15 5.33
C TYR A 67 2.58 -0.77 5.88
N ASP A 68 3.32 -0.39 6.92
CA ASP A 68 3.50 1.00 7.28
C ASP A 68 4.47 1.70 6.31
N MET A 69 4.57 3.03 6.42
CA MET A 69 5.36 3.84 5.48
C MET A 69 6.85 3.45 5.44
N ALA A 70 7.51 3.31 6.60
CA ALA A 70 8.93 2.99 6.66
C ALA A 70 9.28 1.61 6.07
N PRO A 71 8.57 0.52 6.43
CA PRO A 71 8.76 -0.79 5.78
C PRO A 71 8.52 -0.76 4.26
N THR A 72 7.57 0.06 3.77
CA THR A 72 7.32 0.21 2.34
C THR A 72 8.54 0.82 1.64
N ILE A 73 9.13 1.87 2.22
CA ILE A 73 10.33 2.53 1.69
C ILE A 73 11.52 1.58 1.70
N GLU A 74 11.72 0.84 2.79
CA GLU A 74 12.79 -0.17 2.88
C GLU A 74 12.62 -1.27 1.82
N SER A 75 11.40 -1.78 1.63
CA SER A 75 11.10 -2.78 0.58
C SER A 75 11.44 -2.26 -0.81
N ALA A 76 11.12 -0.99 -1.10
CA ALA A 76 11.45 -0.36 -2.37
C ALA A 76 12.97 -0.27 -2.62
N PHE A 77 13.76 0.12 -1.60
CA PHE A 77 15.22 0.14 -1.74
C PHE A 77 15.81 -1.25 -1.93
N ARG A 78 15.34 -2.25 -1.18
CA ARG A 78 15.79 -3.65 -1.34
C ARG A 78 15.47 -4.19 -2.73
N LEU A 79 14.29 -3.88 -3.27
CA LEU A 79 13.90 -4.27 -4.63
C LEU A 79 14.80 -3.57 -5.65
N PHE A 80 15.06 -2.28 -5.49
CA PHE A 80 15.97 -1.55 -6.36
C PHE A 80 17.38 -2.14 -6.36
N GLU A 81 17.96 -2.42 -5.19
CA GLU A 81 19.28 -3.07 -5.09
C GLU A 81 19.30 -4.42 -5.82
N LYS A 82 18.27 -5.26 -5.61
CA LYS A 82 18.15 -6.57 -6.28
C LYS A 82 18.11 -6.46 -7.81
N LEU A 83 17.57 -5.37 -8.37
CA LEU A 83 17.42 -5.18 -9.82
C LEU A 83 18.67 -4.58 -10.48
N ASN A 84 19.56 -3.94 -9.72
CA ASN A 84 20.77 -3.30 -10.23
C ASN A 84 22.06 -4.11 -10.00
N HIS A 85 21.91 -5.36 -9.54
CA HIS A 85 22.98 -6.34 -9.36
C HIS A 85 22.68 -7.59 -10.19
#